data_AF-A0A5D6WQM3-F1
#
_entry.id   AF-A0A5D6WQM3-F1
#
_cell.length_a   1.000
_cell.length_b   1.000
_cell.length_c   1.000
_cell.angle_alpha   90.00
_cell.angle_beta   90.00
_cell.angle_gamma   90.00
#
_symmetry.space_group_name_H-M   'P 1'
#
loop_
_entity.id
_entity.type
_entity.pdbx_description
1 polymer ?
#
loop_
_entity_poly.entity_id
_entity_poly.type
_entity_poly.pdbx_seq_one_letter_code
_entity_poly.pdbx_strand_id
1 'polypeptide(L)' 'MKADNTEAMARIQQSIDSIEKRMRVDSNDLDYETHLRQKRQLQQILDRMKARNL' A
#
# COMPACT_ATOMS: atom_id res chain seq x y z
N MET A 1 16.67 -6.38 -13.10
CA MET A 1 16.10 -5.01 -13.15
C MET A 1 14.59 -4.98 -13.37
N LYS A 2 14.01 -5.42 -14.52
CA LYS A 2 12.54 -5.40 -14.68
C LYS A 2 11.79 -6.39 -13.76
N ALA A 3 12.35 -7.57 -13.49
CA ALA A 3 11.73 -8.57 -12.61
C ALA A 3 11.69 -8.13 -11.13
N ASP A 4 12.77 -7.50 -10.65
CA ASP A 4 12.88 -7.03 -9.25
C ASP A 4 11.84 -5.97 -8.91
N ASN A 5 11.56 -5.08 -9.86
CA ASN A 5 10.55 -4.05 -9.70
C ASN A 5 9.13 -4.63 -9.59
N THR A 6 8.81 -5.69 -10.33
CA THR A 6 7.50 -6.34 -10.25
C THR A 6 7.29 -7.02 -8.91
N GLU A 7 8.30 -7.73 -8.39
CA GLU A 7 8.22 -8.36 -7.07
C GLU A 7 8.10 -7.32 -5.95
N ALA A 8 8.86 -6.22 -6.03
CA ALA A 8 8.76 -5.12 -5.08
C ALA A 8 7.37 -4.44 -5.12
N MET A 9 6.80 -4.22 -6.31
CA MET A 9 5.44 -3.71 -6.47
C MET A 9 4.39 -4.66 -5.88
N ALA A 10 4.55 -5.98 -6.06
CA ALA A 10 3.66 -6.98 -5.49
C ALA A 10 3.68 -6.98 -3.95
N ARG A 11 4.85 -6.85 -3.34
CA ARG A 11 5.00 -6.74 -1.86
C ARG A 11 4.33 -5.48 -1.31
N ILE A 12 4.44 -4.36 -2.02
CA ILE A 12 3.76 -3.11 -1.63
C ILE A 12 2.24 -3.28 -1.74
N GLN A 13 1.75 -3.89 -2.81
CA GLN A 13 0.32 -4.16 -2.96
C GLN A 13 -0.22 -5.07 -1.85
N GLN A 14 0.50 -6.15 -1.50
CA GLN A 14 0.12 -7.01 -0.37
C GLN A 14 0.05 -6.26 0.97
N SER A 15 0.94 -5.28 1.17
CA SER A 15 0.93 -4.43 2.37
C SER A 15 -0.30 -3.51 2.40
N ILE A 16 -0.66 -2.91 1.26
CA ILE A 16 -1.87 -2.10 1.10
C ILE A 16 -3.12 -2.93 1.40
N ASP A 17 -3.22 -4.14 0.84
CA ASP A 17 -4.37 -5.02 1.03
C ASP A 17 -4.52 -5.45 2.50
N SER A 18 -3.40 -5.67 3.19
CA SER A 18 -3.39 -6.01 4.61
C SER A 18 -3.86 -4.84 5.48
N ILE A 19 -3.43 -3.62 5.17
CA ILE A 19 -3.89 -2.41 5.87
C ILE A 19 -5.38 -2.19 5.60
N GLU A 20 -5.85 -2.38 4.36
CA GLU A 20 -7.26 -2.23 4.04
C GLU A 20 -8.14 -3.23 4.81
N LYS A 21 -7.68 -4.47 4.97
CA LYS A 21 -8.39 -5.47 5.81
C LYS A 21 -8.47 -5.02 7.26
N ARG A 22 -7.38 -4.50 7.84
CA ARG A 22 -7.37 -3.97 9.22
C ARG A 22 -8.30 -2.78 9.38
N MET A 23 -8.24 -1.81 8.45
CA MET A 23 -9.13 -0.65 8.47
C MET A 23 -10.63 -0.99 8.43
N ARG A 24 -11.02 -2.11 7.81
CA ARG A 24 -12.42 -2.57 7.84
C ARG A 24 -12.84 -3.14 9.19
N VAL A 25 -11.88 -3.67 9.96
CA VAL A 25 -12.11 -4.20 11.31
C VAL A 25 -12.05 -3.07 12.34
N ASP A 26 -11.07 -2.17 12.18
CA ASP A 26 -10.75 -1.08 13.10
C ASP A 26 -11.51 0.21 12.74
N SER A 27 -12.60 0.14 11.96
CA SER A 27 -13.32 1.32 11.46
C SER A 27 -13.92 2.21 12.55
N ASN A 28 -13.99 1.71 13.78
CA ASN A 28 -14.45 2.43 14.97
C ASN A 28 -13.32 2.82 15.93
N ASP A 29 -12.06 2.57 15.56
CA ASP A 29 -10.91 2.77 16.44
C ASP A 29 -10.10 4.02 16.07
N LEU A 30 -9.40 4.58 17.06
CA LEU A 30 -8.62 5.81 16.92
C LEU A 30 -7.51 5.67 15.86
N ASP A 31 -7.11 4.43 15.57
CA ASP A 31 -6.05 4.08 14.63
C ASP A 31 -6.49 4.07 13.15
N TYR A 32 -7.78 4.24 12.86
CA TYR A 32 -8.29 4.27 11.48
C TYR A 32 -7.58 5.34 10.62
N GLU A 33 -7.40 6.55 11.15
CA GLU A 33 -6.71 7.64 10.44
C GLU A 33 -5.22 7.34 10.24
N THR A 34 -4.58 6.69 11.21
CA THR A 34 -3.18 6.24 11.10
C THR A 34 -3.04 5.22 9.98
N HIS A 35 -3.93 4.25 9.90
CA HIS A 35 -3.96 3.24 8.84
C HIS A 35 -4.30 3.84 7.48
N LEU A 36 -5.24 4.79 7.41
CA LEU A 36 -5.57 5.51 6.19
C LEU A 36 -4.35 6.27 5.64
N ARG A 37 -3.61 6.93 6.52
CA ARG A 37 -2.38 7.64 6.14
C ARG A 37 -1.31 6.68 5.63
N GLN A 38 -1.08 5.57 6.32
CA GLN A 38 -0.13 4.53 5.88
C GLN A 38 -0.51 3.96 4.51
N LYS A 39 -1.80 3.65 4.29
CA LYS A 39 -2.31 3.20 2.99
C LYS A 39 -2.00 4.19 1.87
N ARG A 40 -2.29 5.48 2.10
CA ARG A 40 -2.03 6.55 1.10
C ARG A 40 -0.55 6.66 0.75
N GLN A 41 0.35 6.55 1.73
CA GLN A 41 1.79 6.62 1.48
C GLN A 41 2.27 5.44 0.62
N LEU A 42 1.84 4.22 0.94
CA LEU A 42 2.20 3.03 0.17
C LEU A 42 1.65 3.09 -1.26
N GLN A 43 0.41 3.57 -1.43
CA GLN A 43 -0.19 3.77 -2.75
C GLN A 43 0.61 4.76 -3.59
N GLN A 44 1.03 5.90 -3.02
CA GLN A 44 1.88 6.87 -3.74
C GLN A 44 3.22 6.27 -4.17
N ILE A 45 3.84 5.44 -3.33
CA ILE A 45 5.09 4.75 -3.68
C ILE A 45 4.84 3.78 -4.84
N LEU A 46 3.77 2.99 -4.75
CA LEU A 46 3.39 2.05 -5.80
C LEU A 46 3.12 2.76 -7.13
N ASP A 47 2.39 3.87 -7.10
CA ASP A 47 2.05 4.65 -8.29
C ASP A 47 3.30 5.26 -8.93
N ARG A 48 4.24 5.78 -8.12
CA ARG A 48 5.54 6.25 -8.61
C ARG A 48 6.38 5.13 -9.22
N MET A 49 6.35 3.93 -8.65
CA MET A 49 7.06 2.77 -9.20
C MET A 49 6.44 2.31 -10.53
N LYS A 50 5.11 2.30 -10.62
CA LYS A 50 4.39 2.00 -11.87
C LYS A 50 4.71 3.03 -12.96
N ALA A 51 4.69 4.32 -12.62
CA ALA A 51 5.01 5.41 -13.55
C ALA A 51 6.47 5.39 -14.06
N ARG A 52 7.41 4.82 -13.28
CA ARG A 52 8.81 4.63 -13.70
C ARG A 52 9.07 3.34 -14.49
N ASN A 53 8.14 2.38 -14.44
CA ASN A 53 8.24 1.12 -15.18
C ASN A 53 7.50 1.15 -16.53
N LEU A 54 6.66 2.17 -16.74
CA LEU A 54 6.11 2.57 -18.05
C LEU A 54 7.19 3.33 -18.85
#